data_AF-A0A3P1X7G7-F1
#
_entry.id   AF-A0A3P1X7G7-F1
#
_cell.length_a   1.000
_cell.length_b   1.000
_cell.length_c   1.000
_cell.angle_alpha   90.00
_cell.angle_beta   90.00
_cell.angle_gamma   90.00
#
_symmetry.space_group_name_H-M   'P 1'
#
loop_
_entity.id
_entity.type
_entity.pdbx_description
1 polymer ?
#
loop_
_entity_poly.entity_id
_entity_poly.type
_entity_poly.pdbx_seq_one_letter_code
_entity_poly.pdbx_strand_id
1 'polypeptide(L)'
;MDLETSLPLLYPLRYHIDHLAFRSLSTQSASLQSVKFFYEFWRQKYGVSFCYSFYSSDHNPDIAVGEMPAFWMYLENGHNVQSNVLSLTRVTKANSLTHTVRVRAVIHF
;
A
#
# COMPACT_ATOMS: atom_id res chain seq x y z
N MET A 1 4.06 8.99 9.26
CA MET A 1 3.47 9.58 10.47
C MET A 1 2.55 10.67 9.98
N ASP A 2 1.27 10.59 10.36
CA ASP A 2 0.40 11.75 10.39
C ASP A 2 1.00 12.72 11.42
N LEU A 3 1.17 14.00 11.05
CA LEU A 3 1.84 15.01 11.88
C LEU A 3 0.90 15.60 12.96
N GLU A 4 -0.41 15.41 12.80
CA GLU A 4 -1.47 15.96 13.65
C GLU A 4 -1.88 14.98 14.75
N THR A 5 -2.02 13.69 14.42
CA THR A 5 -2.65 12.75 15.37
C THR A 5 -1.65 11.96 16.19
N SER A 6 -0.38 11.82 15.82
CA SER A 6 0.61 10.94 16.53
C SER A 6 0.09 9.53 16.86
N LEU A 7 -1.05 9.13 16.30
CA LEU A 7 -1.71 7.87 16.58
C LEU A 7 -1.04 6.81 15.71
N PRO A 8 -0.80 5.59 16.25
CA PRO A 8 -0.40 4.47 15.43
C PRO A 8 -1.44 4.27 14.32
N LEU A 9 -1.00 3.84 13.13
CA LEU A 9 -1.90 3.56 12.03
C LEU A 9 -2.90 2.47 12.50
N LEU A 10 -4.14 2.87 12.77
CA LEU A 10 -5.16 2.03 13.39
C LEU A 10 -5.45 0.79 12.55
N TYR A 11 -5.66 0.97 11.25
CA TYR A 11 -6.02 -0.12 10.34
C TYR A 11 -4.87 -1.12 10.13
N PRO A 12 -3.61 -0.70 9.86
CA PRO A 12 -2.49 -1.65 9.74
C PRO A 12 -2.23 -2.46 11.01
N LEU A 13 -2.40 -1.84 12.19
CA LEU A 13 -2.32 -2.57 13.46
C LEU A 13 -3.43 -3.61 13.57
N ARG A 14 -4.67 -3.24 13.22
CA ARG A 14 -5.81 -4.16 13.21
C ARG A 14 -5.60 -5.34 12.26
N TYR A 15 -5.17 -5.07 11.04
CA TYR A 15 -4.84 -6.09 10.05
C TYR A 15 -3.76 -7.05 10.55
N HIS A 16 -2.73 -6.52 11.22
CA HIS A 16 -1.68 -7.35 11.79
C HIS A 16 -2.24 -8.33 12.83
N ILE A 17 -3.03 -7.84 13.79
CA ILE A 17 -3.61 -8.65 14.85
C ILE A 17 -4.56 -9.71 14.30
N ASP A 18 -5.45 -9.32 13.37
CA ASP A 18 -6.52 -10.19 12.90
C ASP A 18 -6.05 -11.22 11.86
N HIS A 19 -5.06 -10.86 11.01
CA HIS A 19 -4.70 -11.68 9.83
C HIS A 19 -3.25 -12.14 9.77
N LEU A 20 -2.33 -11.46 10.45
CA LEU A 20 -0.89 -11.75 10.36
C LEU A 20 -0.27 -12.35 11.61
N ALA A 21 -0.85 -12.14 12.80
CA ALA A 21 -0.24 -12.52 14.08
C ALA A 21 0.21 -13.99 14.16
N PHE A 22 -0.53 -14.90 13.51
CA PHE A 22 -0.25 -16.34 13.47
C PHE A 22 0.48 -16.82 12.20
N ARG A 23 0.88 -15.90 11.31
CA ARG A 23 1.66 -16.22 10.11
C ARG A 23 3.16 -16.28 10.43
N SER A 24 3.95 -16.88 9.54
CA SER A 24 5.41 -16.85 9.69
C SER A 24 5.94 -15.42 9.65
N LEU A 25 7.05 -15.15 10.35
CA LEU A 25 7.64 -13.82 10.43
C LEU A 25 7.96 -13.23 9.05
N SER A 26 8.41 -14.05 8.10
CA SER A 26 8.67 -13.59 6.73
C SER A 26 7.38 -13.14 6.02
N THR A 27 6.27 -13.85 6.24
CA THR A 27 4.96 -13.50 5.68
C THR A 27 4.41 -12.23 6.31
N GLN A 28 4.55 -12.09 7.64
CA GLN A 28 4.18 -10.86 8.36
C GLN A 28 4.97 -9.67 7.80
N SER A 29 6.30 -9.80 7.71
CA SER A 29 7.20 -8.76 7.19
C SER A 29 6.86 -8.38 5.74
N ALA A 30 6.70 -9.36 4.84
CA ALA A 30 6.36 -9.10 3.45
C ALA A 30 5.00 -8.39 3.29
N SER A 31 3.99 -8.81 4.06
CA SER A 31 2.65 -8.21 4.01
C SER A 31 2.67 -6.77 4.55
N LEU A 32 3.28 -6.55 5.72
CA LEU A 32 3.43 -5.21 6.31
C LEU A 32 4.26 -4.28 5.43
N GLN A 33 5.29 -4.79 4.76
CA GLN A 33 6.08 -4.01 3.81
C GLN A 33 5.23 -3.56 2.62
N SER A 34 4.31 -4.41 2.15
CA SER A 34 3.37 -4.08 1.06
C SER A 34 2.39 -2.99 1.48
N VAL A 35 1.81 -3.12 2.68
CA VAL A 35 0.92 -2.11 3.29
C VAL A 35 1.68 -0.78 3.47
N LYS A 36 2.93 -0.82 3.94
CA LYS A 36 3.78 0.37 4.05
C LYS A 36 3.94 1.08 2.71
N PHE A 37 4.25 0.35 1.63
CA PHE A 37 4.39 0.95 0.30
C PHE A 37 3.09 1.59 -0.19
N PHE A 38 1.94 0.98 0.09
CA PHE A 38 0.65 1.56 -0.25
C PHE A 38 0.40 2.88 0.50
N TYR A 39 0.72 2.95 1.78
CA TYR A 39 0.60 4.19 2.57
C TYR A 39 1.55 5.28 2.07
N GLU A 40 2.77 4.92 1.67
CA GLU A 40 3.72 5.86 1.07
C GLU A 40 3.22 6.38 -0.28
N PHE A 41 2.71 5.50 -1.14
CA PHE A 41 2.05 5.84 -2.40
C PHE A 41 0.89 6.83 -2.17
N TRP A 42 -0.03 6.49 -1.26
CA TRP A 42 -1.21 7.28 -0.99
C TRP A 42 -0.84 8.69 -0.53
N ARG A 43 0.11 8.79 0.41
CA ARG A 43 0.60 10.07 0.91
C ARG A 43 1.30 10.88 -0.19
N GLN A 44 2.09 10.25 -1.04
CA GLN A 44 2.73 10.94 -2.17
C GLN A 44 1.70 11.48 -3.17
N LYS A 45 0.61 10.75 -3.43
CA LYS A 45 -0.44 11.14 -4.39
C LYS A 45 -1.41 12.18 -3.84
N TYR A 46 -1.86 12.00 -2.60
CA TYR A 46 -2.97 12.77 -2.01
C TYR A 46 -2.55 13.76 -0.91
N GLY A 47 -1.30 13.72 -0.46
CA GLY A 47 -0.79 14.57 0.62
C GLY A 47 -1.30 14.22 2.03
N VAL A 48 -2.19 13.24 2.15
CA VAL A 48 -2.81 12.81 3.43
C VAL A 48 -2.59 11.32 3.69
N SER A 49 -2.87 10.85 4.91
CA SER A 49 -2.79 9.43 5.24
C SER A 49 -3.97 8.64 4.66
N PHE A 50 -3.76 7.37 4.31
CA PHE A 50 -4.86 6.50 3.88
C PHE A 50 -5.94 6.35 4.97
N CYS A 51 -5.54 6.21 6.24
CA CYS A 51 -6.48 6.14 7.36
C CYS A 51 -7.45 7.34 7.38
N TYR A 52 -6.92 8.55 7.16
CA TYR A 52 -7.72 9.76 7.11
C TYR A 52 -8.69 9.76 5.93
N SER A 53 -8.20 9.42 4.72
CA SER A 53 -9.05 9.34 3.53
C SER A 53 -10.15 8.29 3.67
N PHE A 54 -9.83 7.13 4.24
CA PHE A 54 -10.78 6.04 4.46
C PHE A 54 -11.86 6.45 5.46
N TYR A 55 -11.47 7.02 6.61
CA TYR A 55 -12.42 7.57 7.58
C TYR A 55 -13.31 8.66 6.97
N SER A 56 -12.73 9.60 6.23
CA SER A 56 -13.46 10.73 5.60
C SER A 56 -14.41 10.28 4.48
N SER A 57 -14.18 9.09 3.91
CA SER A 57 -15.03 8.49 2.88
C SER A 57 -16.19 7.65 3.44
N ASP A 58 -16.43 7.71 4.75
CA ASP A 58 -17.34 6.80 5.46
C ASP A 58 -16.92 5.33 5.33
N HIS A 59 -15.61 5.06 5.41
CA HIS A 59 -15.02 3.73 5.29
C HIS A 59 -15.34 3.04 3.95
N ASN A 60 -15.45 3.81 2.87
CA ASN A 60 -15.68 3.26 1.54
C ASN A 60 -14.41 2.58 1.00
N PRO A 61 -14.38 1.25 0.80
CA PRO A 61 -13.20 0.55 0.28
C PRO A 61 -12.89 0.87 -1.19
N ASP A 62 -13.85 1.37 -1.95
CA ASP A 62 -13.67 1.66 -3.38
C ASP A 62 -12.59 2.72 -3.63
N ILE A 63 -12.33 3.60 -2.65
CA ILE A 63 -11.25 4.59 -2.75
C ILE A 63 -9.88 3.90 -2.89
N ALA A 64 -9.69 2.74 -2.24
CA ALA A 64 -8.46 1.97 -2.32
C ALA A 64 -8.46 1.09 -3.57
N VAL A 65 -9.57 0.42 -3.86
CA VAL A 65 -9.71 -0.51 -4.99
C VAL A 65 -9.48 0.22 -6.32
N GLY A 66 -10.04 1.41 -6.50
CA GLY A 66 -9.86 2.24 -7.69
C GLY A 66 -8.40 2.66 -7.93
N GLU A 67 -7.57 2.64 -6.89
CA GLU A 67 -6.18 3.05 -6.92
C GLU A 67 -5.19 1.91 -7.16
N MET A 68 -5.65 0.65 -7.19
CA MET A 68 -4.77 -0.52 -7.39
C MET A 68 -3.97 -0.48 -8.70
N PRO A 69 -4.51 -0.05 -9.85
CA PRO A 69 -3.72 0.11 -11.07
C PRO A 69 -2.61 1.17 -10.95
N ALA A 70 -2.91 2.30 -10.29
CA ALA A 70 -1.93 3.35 -10.05
C ALA A 70 -0.85 2.90 -9.04
N PHE A 71 -1.24 2.14 -8.02
CA PHE A 71 -0.31 1.53 -7.08
C PHE A 71 0.61 0.50 -7.76
N TRP A 72 0.10 -0.28 -8.71
CA TRP A 72 0.93 -1.18 -9.53
C TRP A 72 2.02 -0.39 -10.28
N MET A 73 1.63 0.69 -10.98
CA MET A 73 2.59 1.55 -11.69
C MET A 73 3.61 2.19 -10.74
N TYR A 74 3.19 2.60 -9.54
CA TYR A 74 4.08 3.08 -8.49
C TYR A 74 5.14 2.04 -8.08
N LEU A 75 4.76 0.76 -7.99
CA LEU A 75 5.70 -0.32 -7.70
C LEU A 75 6.71 -0.54 -8.84
N GLU A 76 6.27 -0.41 -10.10
CA GLU A 76 7.14 -0.55 -11.28
C GLU A 76 8.10 0.64 -11.44
N ASN A 77 7.67 1.84 -11.06
CA ASN A 77 8.43 3.09 -11.14
C ASN A 77 9.37 3.32 -9.94
N GLY A 78 9.67 2.27 -9.16
CA GLY A 78 10.60 2.39 -8.03
C GLY A 78 10.07 3.25 -6.88
N HIS A 79 8.76 3.20 -6.62
CA HIS A 79 8.07 3.89 -5.53
C HIS A 79 8.00 5.42 -5.69
N ASN A 80 7.80 5.87 -6.94
CA ASN A 80 7.59 7.28 -7.28
C ASN A 80 6.26 7.46 -8.03
N VAL A 81 5.48 8.48 -7.65
CA VAL A 81 4.16 8.80 -8.23
C VAL A 81 4.25 9.62 -9.54
N GLN A 82 5.43 10.06 -9.98
CA GLN A 82 5.59 10.92 -11.17
C GLN A 82 4.86 10.42 -12.43
N SER A 83 4.14 11.35 -13.07
CA SER A 83 3.11 11.11 -14.11
C SER A 83 3.61 11.31 -15.55
N ASN A 84 4.87 11.67 -15.76
CA ASN A 84 5.36 12.18 -17.04
C ASN A 84 6.60 11.45 -17.58
N VAL A 85 7.08 10.43 -16.88
CA VAL A 85 8.18 9.58 -17.36
C VAL A 85 7.72 8.13 -17.23
N LEU A 86 7.35 7.52 -18.36
CA LEU A 86 7.31 6.07 -18.47
C LEU A 86 8.74 5.57 -18.25
N SER A 87 9.08 5.18 -17.03
CA SER A 87 10.32 4.45 -16.82
C SER A 87 10.16 3.15 -17.57
N LEU A 88 10.84 3.01 -18.70
CA LEU A 88 10.96 1.74 -19.41
C LEU A 88 11.91 0.83 -18.63
N THR A 89 11.57 0.57 -17.36
CA THR A 89 12.25 -0.43 -16.55
C THR A 89 11.85 -1.77 -17.14
N ARG A 90 12.82 -2.53 -17.63
CA ARG A 90 12.58 -3.89 -18.13
C ARG A 90 11.95 -4.72 -17.00
N VAL A 91 10.63 -4.86 -17.00
CA VAL A 91 9.91 -5.67 -16.00
C VAL A 91 10.38 -7.10 -16.17
N THR A 92 11.14 -7.59 -15.21
CA THR A 92 11.51 -9.00 -15.17
C THR A 92 10.33 -9.79 -14.61
N LYS A 93 10.17 -11.05 -15.05
CA LYS A 93 9.09 -11.93 -14.57
C LYS A 93 9.08 -12.08 -13.03
N ALA A 94 10.24 -12.01 -12.39
CA ALA A 94 10.41 -12.05 -10.94
C ALA A 94 9.89 -10.77 -10.24
N ASN A 95 10.09 -9.60 -10.86
CA ASN A 95 9.55 -8.33 -10.36
C ASN A 95 8.02 -8.32 -10.43
N SER A 96 7.45 -8.79 -11.55
CA SER A 96 6.00 -8.91 -11.72
C SER A 96 5.35 -9.82 -10.67
N LEU A 97 5.93 -10.99 -10.39
CA LEU A 97 5.41 -11.88 -9.33
C LEU A 97 5.43 -11.20 -7.95
N THR A 98 6.52 -10.49 -7.65
CA THR A 98 6.66 -9.76 -6.39
C THR A 98 5.63 -8.63 -6.28
N HIS A 99 5.38 -7.89 -7.36
CA HIS A 99 4.35 -6.85 -7.40
C HIS A 99 2.95 -7.42 -7.22
N THR A 100 2.63 -8.55 -7.86
CA THR A 100 1.37 -9.27 -7.65
C THR A 100 1.15 -9.66 -6.19
N VAL A 101 2.18 -10.19 -5.52
CA VAL A 101 2.08 -10.54 -4.09
C VAL A 101 1.86 -9.29 -3.24
N ARG A 102 2.50 -8.17 -3.57
CA ARG A 102 2.33 -6.89 -2.84
C ARG A 102 0.92 -6.32 -3.02
N VAL A 103 0.42 -6.25 -4.25
CA VAL A 103 -0.95 -5.78 -4.53
C VAL A 103 -1.96 -6.69 -3.85
N ARG A 104 -1.77 -8.01 -3.92
CA ARG A 104 -2.64 -8.97 -3.21
C ARG A 104 -2.64 -8.73 -1.70
N ALA A 105 -1.49 -8.47 -1.09
CA ALA A 105 -1.42 -8.18 0.35
C ALA A 105 -2.20 -6.90 0.72
N VAL A 106 -2.20 -5.89 -0.15
CA VAL A 106 -2.98 -4.64 0.04
C VAL A 106 -4.47 -4.85 -0.19
N ILE A 107 -4.87 -5.72 -1.12
CA ILE A 107 -6.30 -6.07 -1.32
C ILE A 107 -6.85 -6.86 -0.13
N HIS A 108 -6.01 -7.66 0.55
CA HIS A 108 -6.41 -8.39 1.76
C HIS A 108 -6.35 -7.56 3.04
N PHE A 109 -5.80 -6.33 2.98
CA PHE A 109 -5.73 -5.38 4.09
C PHE A 109 -7.06 -4.65 4.25
#